data_AF-A0A7C0Z588-F1
#
_entry.id   AF-A0A7C0Z588-F1
#
_cell.length_a   1.000
_cell.length_b   1.000
_cell.length_c   1.000
_cell.angle_alpha   90.00
_cell.angle_beta   90.00
_cell.angle_gamma   90.00
#
_symmetry.space_group_name_H-M   'P 1'
#
loop_
_entity.id
_entity.type
_entity.pdbx_description
1 polymer ?
#
loop_
_entity_poly.entity_id
_entity_poly.type
_entity_poly.pdbx_seq_one_letter_code
_entity_poly.pdbx_strand_id
1 'polypeptide(L)'
;MTEVKDLSYAKISKLGFKVAGGEIYLEIPHKILEEVDWLPKPGDKVEILISKEYKSDDSWEIVYSGKVYLKKEDSVFISFGGLIGVIKVKRYLSLEVGDKVYMGLKRVS
;
A
#
# COMPACT_ATOMS: atom_id res chain seq x y z
N MET A 1 -7.63 4.78 -9.36
CA MET A 1 -8.76 3.83 -9.49
C MET A 1 -8.38 2.57 -8.73
N THR A 2 -9.27 2.10 -7.87
CA THR A 2 -9.03 0.95 -6.99
C THR A 2 -9.59 -0.35 -7.59
N GLU A 3 -8.86 -1.44 -7.48
CA GLU A 3 -9.24 -2.83 -7.75
C GLU A 3 -9.20 -3.61 -6.42
N VAL A 4 -10.12 -4.55 -6.21
CA VAL A 4 -10.26 -5.27 -4.92
C VAL A 4 -10.28 -6.77 -5.17
N LYS A 5 -9.43 -7.51 -4.47
CA LYS A 5 -9.45 -8.98 -4.41
C LYS A 5 -9.47 -9.44 -2.96
N ASP A 6 -10.56 -10.07 -2.55
CA ASP A 6 -10.69 -10.66 -1.22
C ASP A 6 -9.93 -12.00 -1.13
N LEU A 7 -9.06 -12.13 -0.12
CA LEU A 7 -8.35 -13.35 0.26
C LEU A 7 -8.98 -13.86 1.57
N SER A 8 -10.24 -14.26 1.49
CA SER A 8 -11.09 -14.51 2.67
C SER A 8 -10.52 -15.55 3.63
N TYR A 9 -9.72 -16.50 3.14
CA TYR A 9 -9.03 -17.51 3.97
C TYR A 9 -8.05 -16.91 4.99
N ALA A 10 -7.51 -15.73 4.71
CA ALA A 10 -6.58 -15.00 5.56
C ALA A 10 -7.21 -13.75 6.19
N LYS A 11 -8.49 -13.45 5.90
CA LYS A 11 -9.17 -12.20 6.30
C LYS A 11 -8.40 -10.94 5.86
N ILE A 12 -7.88 -10.98 4.63
CA ILE A 12 -7.10 -9.91 4.02
C ILE A 12 -7.74 -9.51 2.70
N SER A 13 -7.87 -8.22 2.46
CA SER A 13 -8.22 -7.65 1.16
C SER A 13 -6.97 -7.17 0.46
N LYS A 14 -6.76 -7.62 -0.78
CA LYS A 14 -5.71 -7.10 -1.66
C LYS A 14 -6.28 -5.99 -2.53
N LEU A 15 -5.80 -4.77 -2.32
CA LEU A 15 -6.19 -3.58 -3.05
C LEU A 15 -5.13 -3.23 -4.11
N GLY A 16 -5.57 -2.91 -5.32
CA GLY A 16 -4.72 -2.40 -6.41
C GLY A 16 -5.11 -0.98 -6.76
N PHE A 17 -4.15 -0.07 -6.87
CA PHE A 17 -4.36 1.35 -7.10
C PHE A 17 -3.62 1.81 -8.34
N LYS A 18 -4.37 2.32 -9.32
CA LYS A 18 -3.79 3.06 -10.45
C LYS A 18 -3.44 4.47 -10.03
N VAL A 19 -2.16 4.82 -10.13
CA VAL A 19 -1.59 6.13 -9.80
C VAL A 19 -0.87 6.73 -11.01
N ALA A 20 -0.49 8.00 -10.94
CA ALA A 20 0.30 8.62 -12.01
C ALA A 20 1.63 7.86 -12.18
N GLY A 21 1.84 7.29 -13.36
CA GLY A 21 3.08 6.58 -13.71
C GLY A 21 3.15 5.11 -13.28
N GLY A 22 2.04 4.49 -12.87
CA GLY A 22 1.99 3.05 -12.66
C GLY A 22 0.92 2.55 -11.68
N GLU A 23 1.22 1.44 -11.02
CA GLU A 23 0.29 0.71 -10.14
C GLU A 23 0.92 0.40 -8.79
N ILE A 24 0.10 0.40 -7.74
CA ILE A 24 0.50 0.01 -6.38
C ILE A 24 -0.49 -1.03 -5.89
N TYR A 25 0.00 -2.12 -5.29
CA TYR A 25 -0.83 -3.14 -4.67
C TYR A 25 -0.49 -3.27 -3.20
N LEU A 26 -1.52 -3.47 -2.36
CA LEU A 26 -1.37 -3.64 -0.93
C LEU A 26 -2.33 -4.69 -0.39
N GLU A 27 -1.84 -5.47 0.56
CA GLU A 27 -2.66 -6.32 1.42
C GLU A 27 -3.06 -5.54 2.68
N ILE A 28 -4.35 -5.53 2.97
CA ILE A 28 -4.93 -4.87 4.14
C ILE A 28 -5.81 -5.88 4.89
N PRO A 29 -5.52 -6.18 6.17
CA PRO A 29 -6.39 -6.98 7.01
C PRO A 29 -7.79 -6.37 7.15
N HIS A 30 -8.83 -7.20 7.17
CA HIS A 30 -10.22 -6.74 7.31
C HIS A 30 -10.44 -5.97 8.61
N LYS A 31 -9.74 -6.36 9.68
CA LYS A 31 -9.80 -5.64 10.96
C LYS A 31 -9.35 -4.18 10.84
N ILE A 32 -8.30 -3.90 10.05
CA ILE A 32 -7.86 -2.51 9.83
C ILE A 32 -8.92 -1.74 9.04
N LEU A 33 -9.50 -2.38 8.02
CA LEU A 33 -10.59 -1.78 7.23
C LEU A 33 -11.82 -1.45 8.10
N GLU A 34 -12.18 -2.35 9.02
CA GLU A 34 -13.25 -2.13 10.00
C GLU A 34 -12.93 -0.98 10.97
N GLU A 35 -11.70 -0.90 11.48
CA GLU A 35 -11.26 0.15 12.41
C GLU A 35 -11.34 1.56 11.80
N VAL A 36 -11.13 1.69 10.49
CA VAL A 36 -11.27 2.97 9.76
C VAL A 36 -12.63 3.15 9.08
N ASP A 37 -13.59 2.25 9.34
CA ASP A 37 -14.91 2.21 8.70
C ASP A 37 -14.83 2.33 7.17
N TRP A 38 -13.94 1.54 6.56
CA TRP A 38 -13.76 1.50 5.12
C TRP A 38 -14.15 0.14 4.55
N LEU A 39 -15.10 0.16 3.62
CA LEU A 39 -15.42 -0.97 2.76
C LEU A 39 -14.94 -0.66 1.33
N PRO A 40 -13.72 -1.06 0.94
CA PRO A 40 -13.15 -0.72 -0.37
C PRO A 40 -14.02 -1.24 -1.52
N LYS A 41 -14.27 -0.38 -2.50
CA LYS A 41 -15.00 -0.73 -3.73
C LYS A 41 -14.19 -0.40 -4.98
N PRO A 42 -14.41 -1.14 -6.08
CA PRO A 42 -13.81 -0.77 -7.36
C PRO A 42 -14.19 0.66 -7.74
N GLY A 43 -13.20 1.46 -8.12
CA GLY A 43 -13.40 2.87 -8.46
C GLY A 43 -13.11 3.87 -7.34
N ASP A 44 -12.99 3.43 -6.08
CA ASP A 44 -12.63 4.32 -4.96
C ASP A 44 -11.36 5.10 -5.27
N LYS A 45 -11.32 6.37 -4.85
CA LYS A 45 -10.15 7.22 -4.93
C LYS A 45 -9.43 7.24 -3.59
N VAL A 46 -8.11 7.08 -3.64
CA VAL A 46 -7.25 7.12 -2.47
C VAL A 46 -6.03 7.97 -2.77
N GLU A 47 -5.56 8.66 -1.75
CA GLU A 47 -4.25 9.29 -1.71
C GLU A 47 -3.26 8.31 -1.06
N ILE A 48 -2.06 8.24 -1.64
CA ILE A 48 -0.99 7.34 -1.19
C ILE A 48 0.31 8.12 -1.04
N LEU A 49 0.87 8.09 0.16
CA LEU A 49 2.21 8.59 0.46
C LEU A 49 3.17 7.41 0.58
N ILE A 50 4.36 7.53 -0.02
CA ILE A 50 5.47 6.57 0.14
C ILE A 50 6.72 7.37 0.49
N SER A 51 7.39 7.01 1.58
CA SER A 51 8.57 7.72 2.08
C SER A 51 9.60 6.75 2.69
N LYS A 52 10.89 7.09 2.60
CA LYS A 52 11.96 6.41 3.36
C LYS A 52 12.02 6.89 4.83
N GLU A 53 11.46 8.05 5.11
CA GLU A 53 11.45 8.67 6.43
C GLU A 53 10.04 8.68 7.01
N TYR A 54 9.93 8.38 8.30
CA TYR A 54 8.68 8.54 9.02
C TYR A 54 8.42 10.02 9.27
N LYS A 55 7.24 10.48 8.87
CA LYS A 55 6.70 11.75 9.31
C LYS A 55 5.38 11.45 10.00
N SER A 56 5.28 11.82 11.27
CA SER A 56 4.02 11.75 11.99
C SER A 56 3.07 12.75 11.33
N ASP A 57 1.95 12.23 10.86
CA ASP A 57 0.90 12.97 10.18
C ASP A 57 -0.40 12.22 10.45
N ASP A 58 -1.21 12.77 11.35
CA ASP A 58 -2.46 12.17 11.80
C ASP A 58 -3.57 12.25 10.73
N SER A 59 -3.27 12.84 9.56
CA SER A 59 -4.23 12.93 8.46
C SER A 59 -4.37 11.64 7.63
N TRP A 60 -3.48 10.67 7.83
CA TRP A 60 -3.53 9.35 7.20
C TRP A 60 -4.42 8.38 7.98
N GLU A 61 -5.30 7.66 7.30
CA GLU A 61 -6.22 6.70 7.93
C GLU A 61 -5.53 5.38 8.23
N ILE A 62 -4.67 4.92 7.31
CA ILE A 62 -3.90 3.69 7.47
C ILE A 62 -2.44 4.01 7.23
N VAL A 63 -1.58 3.60 8.17
CA VAL A 63 -0.13 3.80 8.09
C VAL A 63 0.57 2.45 8.23
N TYR A 64 1.48 2.19 7.29
CA TYR A 64 2.37 1.03 7.31
C TYR A 64 3.81 1.46 7.49
N SER A 65 4.58 0.61 8.18
CA SER A 65 6.04 0.63 8.19
C SER A 65 6.57 -0.74 7.80
N GLY A 66 7.57 -0.76 6.94
CA GLY A 66 8.04 -2.00 6.34
C GLY A 66 9.43 -1.88 5.74
N LYS A 67 9.84 -2.95 5.08
CA LYS A 67 11.16 -3.06 4.46
C LYS A 67 11.05 -3.64 3.06
N VAL A 68 11.82 -3.08 2.12
CA VAL A 68 11.98 -3.67 0.79
C VAL A 68 12.73 -4.99 0.95
N TYR A 69 12.12 -6.08 0.50
CA TYR A 69 12.70 -7.42 0.59
C TYR A 69 13.05 -8.01 -0.77
N LEU A 70 12.45 -7.50 -1.85
CA LEU A 70 12.73 -7.94 -3.21
C LEU A 70 12.57 -6.78 -4.20
N LYS A 71 13.49 -6.71 -5.16
CA LYS A 71 13.45 -5.79 -6.28
C LYS A 71 13.55 -6.60 -7.57
N LYS A 72 12.69 -6.28 -8.52
CA LYS A 72 12.75 -6.76 -9.90
C LYS A 72 12.91 -5.55 -10.82
N GLU A 73 13.08 -5.80 -12.11
CA GLU A 73 13.33 -4.78 -13.13
C GLU A 73 12.28 -3.65 -13.13
N ASP A 74 11.00 -3.99 -12.94
CA ASP A 74 9.86 -3.08 -13.05
C ASP A 74 9.09 -2.87 -11.73
N SER A 75 9.55 -3.49 -10.64
CA SER A 75 8.74 -3.62 -9.44
C SER A 75 9.57 -3.74 -8.16
N VAL A 76 9.04 -3.13 -7.09
CA VAL A 76 9.62 -3.19 -5.74
C VAL A 76 8.59 -3.84 -4.82
N PHE A 77 9.04 -4.83 -4.05
CA PHE A 77 8.23 -5.59 -3.11
C PHE A 77 8.63 -5.23 -1.68
N ILE A 78 7.62 -4.87 -0.88
CA ILE A 78 7.76 -4.42 0.50
C ILE A 78 7.00 -5.38 1.40
N SER A 79 7.60 -5.73 2.54
CA SER A 79 6.91 -6.46 3.60
C SER A 79 6.59 -5.49 4.74
N PHE A 80 5.33 -5.47 5.15
CA PHE A 80 4.82 -4.72 6.29
C PHE A 80 4.45 -5.69 7.42
N GLY A 81 5.45 -6.44 7.92
CA GLY A 81 5.23 -7.42 8.99
C GLY A 81 4.44 -8.66 8.54
N GLY A 82 4.65 -9.13 7.31
CA GLY A 82 3.95 -10.28 6.73
C GLY A 82 2.90 -9.91 5.68
N LEU A 83 2.45 -8.66 5.66
CA LEU A 83 1.59 -8.11 4.59
C LEU A 83 2.45 -7.64 3.42
N ILE A 84 1.97 -7.86 2.19
CA ILE A 84 2.73 -7.57 0.99
C ILE A 84 2.26 -6.26 0.34
N GLY A 85 3.24 -5.41 0.03
CA GLY A 85 3.09 -4.28 -0.89
C GLY A 85 3.91 -4.48 -2.16
N VAL A 86 3.37 -4.06 -3.29
CA VAL A 86 4.05 -4.07 -4.60
C VAL A 86 3.92 -2.71 -5.24
N ILE A 87 5.04 -2.07 -5.56
CA ILE A 87 5.07 -0.78 -6.26
C ILE A 87 5.63 -1.01 -7.66
N LYS A 88 4.82 -0.69 -8.67
CA LYS A 88 5.18 -0.70 -10.10
C LYS A 88 5.15 0.73 -10.64
N VAL A 89 5.96 1.60 -10.07
CA VAL A 89 5.99 3.03 -10.42
C VAL A 89 7.44 3.48 -10.56
N LYS A 90 7.79 4.02 -11.73
CA LYS A 90 9.19 4.32 -12.12
C LYS A 90 9.96 5.13 -11.08
N ARG A 91 9.32 6.15 -10.48
CA ARG A 91 9.96 7.03 -9.47
C ARG A 91 10.40 6.31 -8.19
N TYR A 92 9.80 5.16 -7.89
CA TYR A 92 10.10 4.37 -6.69
C TYR A 92 10.99 3.16 -6.99
N LEU A 93 11.44 2.97 -8.24
CA LEU A 93 12.39 1.91 -8.60
C LEU A 93 13.82 2.18 -8.08
N SER A 94 14.08 3.37 -7.53
CA SER A 94 15.32 3.70 -6.82
C SER A 94 15.36 3.20 -5.38
N LEU A 95 14.25 2.62 -4.88
CA LEU A 95 14.27 1.87 -3.63
C LEU A 95 15.14 0.62 -3.79
N GLU A 96 15.92 0.30 -2.76
CA GLU A 96 16.80 -0.86 -2.73
C GLU A 96 16.37 -1.88 -1.67
N VAL A 97 16.72 -3.15 -1.88
CA VAL A 97 16.53 -4.19 -0.87
C VAL A 97 17.26 -3.79 0.39
N GLY A 98 16.56 -3.78 1.52
CA GLY A 98 17.10 -3.23 2.76
C GLY A 98 16.47 -1.92 3.21
N ASP A 99 15.91 -1.15 2.28
CA ASP A 99 15.34 0.16 2.59
C ASP A 99 14.11 0.03 3.49
N LYS A 100 14.06 0.89 4.52
CA LYS A 100 12.83 1.12 5.29
C LYS A 100 11.89 1.98 4.47
N VAL A 101 10.61 1.62 4.50
CA VAL A 101 9.56 2.34 3.78
C VAL A 101 8.36 2.53 4.70
N TYR A 102 7.84 3.75 4.68
CA TYR A 102 6.58 4.13 5.32
C TYR A 102 5.57 4.42 4.22
N MET A 103 4.34 3.95 4.42
CA MET A 103 3.24 4.17 3.50
C MET A 103 2.01 4.70 4.24
N GLY A 104 1.46 5.80 3.75
CA GLY A 104 0.21 6.37 4.24
C GLY A 104 -0.89 6.20 3.20
N LEU A 105 -2.10 5.85 3.65
CA LEU A 105 -3.29 5.74 2.82
C LEU A 105 -4.42 6.57 3.42
N LYS A 106 -5.14 7.27 2.55
CA LYS A 106 -6.29 8.09 2.89
C LYS A 106 -7.30 8.07 1.76
N ARG A 107 -8.58 7.91 2.07
CA ARG A 107 -9.68 8.03 1.10
C ARG A 107 -9.84 9.48 0.64
N VAL A 108 -10.12 9.66 -0.65
CA VAL A 108 -10.50 10.96 -1.21
C VAL A 108 -12.00 10.92 -1.48
N SER A 109 -12.75 11.76 -0.76
CA SER A 109 -14.20 11.95 -0.94
C SER A 109 -14.55 12.46 -2.33
#